data_AF-A0A8T6QHN0-F1
#
_entry.id   AF-A0A8T6QHN0-F1
#
_cell.length_a   1.000
_cell.length_b   1.000
_cell.length_c   1.000
_cell.angle_alpha   90.00
_cell.angle_beta   90.00
_cell.angle_gamma   90.00
#
_symmetry.space_group_name_H-M   'P 1'
#
loop_
_entity.id
_entity.type
_entity.pdbx_description
1 polymer ?
#
loop_
_entity_poly.entity_id
_entity_poly.type
_entity_poly.pdbx_seq_one_letter_code
_entity_poly.pdbx_strand_id
1 'polypeptide(L)'
;TGLPIHQTKNVLIPRASHNFEFFAEVCQQMNGKTYPVDDKMLNYTLVQPVGVCALVSPWNVPFMTATWKVAPCLALGNTAVLKMSELSPLTADRLGELALEAGIPAGVLNVVQGYGATAGDALVRHHDVRAVSFTGGTATGRNIMKNAGLKKYSMELGGKSPVLIFEDADIERALDAALFTIFSINGERCTAGSRIFIQQSIYPEFVKRFAERANRLRVGDPNDPNTRVGALISQQHWEKVAGYIRLGIEEGAT
;
A
#
# COMPACT_ATOMS: atom_id res chain seq x y z
N THR A 1 13.27 6.09 -1.25
CA THR A 1 12.58 4.85 -0.85
C THR A 1 13.52 3.67 -0.65
N GLY A 2 14.67 3.60 -1.33
CA GLY A 2 15.57 2.44 -1.24
C GLY A 2 15.12 1.25 -2.10
N LEU A 3 14.01 1.38 -2.84
CA LEU A 3 13.51 0.33 -3.72
C LEU A 3 14.46 0.12 -4.91
N PRO A 4 14.79 -1.14 -5.25
CA PRO A 4 15.57 -1.44 -6.44
C PRO A 4 14.90 -0.94 -7.73
N ILE A 5 15.69 -0.37 -8.63
CA ILE A 5 15.25 0.22 -9.90
C ILE A 5 14.58 -0.81 -10.79
N HIS A 6 15.07 -2.05 -10.78
CA HIS A 6 14.48 -3.17 -11.51
C HIS A 6 13.01 -3.41 -11.10
N GLN A 7 12.73 -3.46 -9.79
CA GLN A 7 11.36 -3.65 -9.29
C GLN A 7 10.49 -2.43 -9.59
N THR A 8 11.04 -1.22 -9.41
CA THR A 8 10.30 0.02 -9.63
C THR A 8 9.89 0.16 -11.11
N LYS A 9 10.84 0.01 -12.03
CA LYS A 9 10.63 0.16 -13.47
C LYS A 9 9.73 -0.91 -14.07
N ASN A 10 9.95 -2.17 -13.70
CA ASN A 10 9.30 -3.29 -14.39
C ASN A 10 7.97 -3.73 -13.74
N VAL A 11 7.72 -3.33 -12.49
CA VAL A 11 6.53 -3.79 -11.74
C VAL A 11 5.71 -2.63 -11.20
N LEU A 12 6.32 -1.74 -10.40
CA LEU A 12 5.55 -0.74 -9.66
C LEU A 12 4.99 0.37 -10.54
N ILE A 13 5.77 0.89 -11.49
CA ILE A 13 5.31 1.95 -12.40
C ILE A 13 4.25 1.45 -13.39
N PRO A 14 4.42 0.31 -14.10
CA PRO A 14 3.36 -0.23 -14.97
C PRO A 14 2.07 -0.54 -14.19
N ARG A 15 2.19 -1.11 -12.98
CA ARG A 15 1.01 -1.34 -12.14
C ARG A 15 0.33 -0.04 -11.71
N ALA A 16 1.09 1.04 -11.52
CA ALA A 16 0.54 2.34 -11.16
C ALA A 16 -0.33 2.92 -12.30
N SER A 17 0.11 2.80 -13.56
CA SER A 17 -0.69 3.24 -14.72
C SER A 17 -1.95 2.39 -14.90
N HIS A 18 -1.83 1.07 -14.76
CA HIS A 18 -2.99 0.16 -14.88
C HIS A 18 -4.11 0.47 -13.87
N ASN A 19 -3.82 1.07 -12.71
CA ASN A 19 -4.89 1.47 -11.79
C ASN A 19 -5.79 2.55 -12.40
N PHE A 20 -5.21 3.51 -13.13
CA PHE A 20 -6.00 4.55 -13.79
C PHE A 20 -6.81 3.97 -14.96
N GLU A 21 -6.19 3.11 -15.78
CA GLU A 21 -6.89 2.42 -16.87
C GLU A 21 -8.08 1.61 -16.34
N PHE A 22 -7.85 0.80 -15.31
CA PHE A 22 -8.90 0.00 -14.67
C PHE A 22 -10.03 0.86 -14.14
N PHE A 23 -9.74 1.93 -13.38
CA PHE A 23 -10.79 2.77 -12.81
C PHE A 23 -11.48 3.68 -13.83
N ALA A 24 -10.83 4.02 -14.94
CA ALA A 24 -11.46 4.69 -16.08
C ALA A 24 -12.47 3.80 -16.81
N GLU A 25 -12.29 2.48 -16.80
CA GLU A 25 -13.30 1.53 -17.27
C GLU A 25 -14.43 1.39 -16.23
N VAL A 26 -14.08 1.21 -14.96
CA VAL A 26 -15.08 1.05 -13.87
C VAL A 26 -16.06 2.20 -13.83
N CYS A 27 -15.62 3.45 -13.96
CA CYS A 27 -16.52 4.60 -13.85
C CYS A 27 -17.61 4.66 -14.93
N GLN A 28 -17.38 4.07 -16.10
CA GLN A 28 -18.38 4.00 -17.18
C GLN A 28 -19.51 3.00 -16.87
N GLN A 29 -19.30 2.11 -15.90
CA GLN A 29 -20.22 1.03 -15.56
C GLN A 29 -20.88 1.21 -14.19
N MET A 30 -20.59 2.30 -13.49
CA MET A 30 -21.14 2.57 -12.16
C MET A 30 -22.59 3.02 -12.25
N ASN A 31 -23.49 2.06 -12.11
CA ASN A 31 -24.93 2.28 -12.18
C ASN A 31 -25.61 2.05 -10.83
N GLY A 32 -26.69 2.78 -10.62
CA GLY A 32 -27.67 2.50 -9.57
C GLY A 32 -28.45 1.22 -9.83
N LYS A 33 -29.37 0.89 -8.92
CA LYS A 33 -30.28 -0.24 -9.07
C LYS A 33 -31.72 0.25 -9.01
N THR A 34 -32.59 -0.33 -9.83
CA THR A 34 -34.04 -0.15 -9.75
C THR A 34 -34.65 -1.30 -8.98
N TYR A 35 -35.60 -1.01 -8.10
CA TYR A 35 -36.26 -2.00 -7.26
C TYR A 35 -37.77 -1.96 -7.50
N PRO A 36 -38.35 -2.98 -8.14
CA PRO A 36 -39.80 -3.05 -8.30
C PRO A 36 -40.45 -3.23 -6.92
N VAL A 37 -41.49 -2.45 -6.63
CA VAL A 37 -42.25 -2.55 -5.38
C VAL A 37 -43.73 -2.71 -5.69
N ASP A 38 -44.38 -1.68 -6.24
CA ASP A 38 -45.77 -1.71 -6.70
C ASP A 38 -45.95 -0.76 -7.91
N ASP A 39 -47.19 -0.64 -8.40
CA ASP A 39 -47.54 0.23 -9.53
C ASP A 39 -47.68 1.71 -9.15
N LYS A 40 -47.32 2.09 -7.92
CA LYS A 40 -47.47 3.45 -7.38
C LYS A 40 -46.14 4.14 -7.11
N MET A 41 -45.06 3.39 -6.86
CA MET A 41 -43.77 3.95 -6.49
C MET A 41 -42.63 3.47 -7.39
N LEU A 42 -41.84 4.42 -7.90
CA LEU A 42 -40.57 4.14 -8.58
C LEU A 42 -39.42 4.24 -7.57
N ASN A 43 -38.82 3.10 -7.24
CA ASN A 43 -37.63 3.04 -6.39
C ASN A 43 -36.37 2.79 -7.20
N TYR A 44 -35.39 3.67 -7.06
CA TYR A 44 -34.06 3.49 -7.63
C TYR A 44 -32.98 4.08 -6.71
N THR A 45 -31.75 3.62 -6.87
CA THR A 45 -30.58 4.16 -6.18
C THR A 45 -29.68 4.90 -7.15
N LEU A 46 -28.85 5.79 -6.61
CA LEU A 46 -27.79 6.47 -7.35
C LEU A 46 -26.47 6.23 -6.63
N VAL A 47 -25.38 6.16 -7.39
CA VAL A 47 -24.02 6.21 -6.85
C VAL A 47 -23.52 7.63 -7.03
N GLN A 48 -23.40 8.37 -5.93
CA GLN A 48 -22.95 9.76 -5.93
C GLN A 48 -21.58 9.87 -5.27
N PRO A 49 -20.73 10.82 -5.70
CA PRO A 49 -19.49 11.12 -5.02
C PRO A 49 -19.77 11.52 -3.57
N VAL A 50 -18.87 11.12 -2.67
CA VAL A 50 -18.93 11.52 -1.26
C VAL A 50 -18.49 12.97 -1.05
N GLY A 51 -17.72 13.54 -1.98
CA GLY A 51 -17.19 14.90 -1.93
C GLY A 51 -15.66 14.93 -1.78
N VAL A 52 -15.14 15.81 -0.94
CA VAL A 52 -13.68 15.94 -0.73
C VAL A 52 -13.15 14.75 0.08
N CYS A 53 -12.15 14.06 -0.46
CA CYS A 53 -11.49 12.92 0.16
C CYS A 53 -10.07 13.27 0.62
N ALA A 54 -9.74 12.93 1.86
CA ALA A 54 -8.36 12.93 2.35
C ALA A 54 -7.69 11.60 2.01
N LEU A 55 -6.68 11.63 1.16
CA LEU A 55 -5.92 10.46 0.73
C LEU A 55 -4.54 10.52 1.40
N VAL A 56 -4.30 9.66 2.38
CA VAL A 56 -3.04 9.64 3.15
C VAL A 56 -2.34 8.30 2.92
N SER A 57 -1.11 8.34 2.41
CA SER A 57 -0.39 7.14 1.94
C SER A 57 1.03 7.01 2.51
N PRO A 58 1.58 5.78 2.62
CA PRO A 58 2.87 5.50 3.23
C PRO A 58 4.02 5.72 2.23
N TRP A 59 5.23 5.39 2.69
CA TRP A 59 6.48 5.62 1.97
C TRP A 59 7.02 4.42 1.21
N ASN A 60 6.51 3.21 1.47
CA ASN A 60 7.14 1.97 1.01
C ASN A 60 7.00 1.73 -0.49
N VAL A 61 5.91 2.18 -1.12
CA VAL A 61 5.68 2.16 -2.57
C VAL A 61 4.90 3.41 -3.00
N PRO A 62 5.54 4.60 -2.99
CA PRO A 62 4.84 5.87 -2.90
C PRO A 62 3.98 6.16 -4.13
N PHE A 63 4.56 6.11 -5.34
CA PHE A 63 3.79 6.37 -6.56
C PHE A 63 2.64 5.38 -6.73
N MET A 64 2.91 4.08 -6.55
CA MET A 64 1.88 3.04 -6.68
C MET A 64 0.73 3.26 -5.67
N THR A 65 1.01 3.45 -4.37
CA THR A 65 -0.06 3.67 -3.38
C THR A 65 -0.79 4.99 -3.57
N ALA A 66 -0.14 6.03 -4.12
CA ALA A 66 -0.83 7.24 -4.51
C ALA A 66 -1.90 6.93 -5.58
N THR A 67 -1.54 6.19 -6.63
CA THR A 67 -2.50 5.81 -7.69
C THR A 67 -3.63 4.91 -7.19
N TRP A 68 -3.37 4.01 -6.22
CA TRP A 68 -4.42 3.19 -5.58
C TRP A 68 -5.52 4.01 -4.92
N LYS A 69 -5.19 5.23 -4.48
CA LYS A 69 -6.13 6.13 -3.82
C LYS A 69 -6.74 7.11 -4.81
N VAL A 70 -5.91 7.74 -5.65
CA VAL A 70 -6.35 8.80 -6.57
C VAL A 70 -7.24 8.24 -7.67
N ALA A 71 -6.86 7.13 -8.30
CA ALA A 71 -7.60 6.57 -9.43
C ALA A 71 -9.08 6.27 -9.10
N PRO A 72 -9.42 5.47 -8.06
CA PRO A 72 -10.82 5.24 -7.71
C PRO A 72 -11.52 6.50 -7.19
N CYS A 73 -10.80 7.38 -6.49
CA CYS A 73 -11.37 8.61 -5.94
C CYS A 73 -11.92 9.51 -7.06
N LEU A 74 -11.08 9.80 -8.06
CA LEU A 74 -11.45 10.66 -9.19
C LEU A 74 -12.46 9.96 -10.12
N ALA A 75 -12.26 8.67 -10.39
CA ALA A 75 -13.17 7.88 -11.23
C ALA A 75 -14.62 7.89 -10.72
N LEU A 76 -14.81 7.93 -9.39
CA LEU A 76 -16.13 8.02 -8.77
C LEU A 76 -16.61 9.46 -8.52
N GLY A 77 -16.01 10.44 -9.20
CA GLY A 77 -16.44 11.84 -9.19
C GLY A 77 -16.07 12.63 -7.93
N ASN A 78 -15.18 12.11 -7.08
CA ASN A 78 -14.74 12.82 -5.88
C ASN A 78 -13.57 13.75 -6.21
N THR A 79 -13.35 14.73 -5.34
CA THR A 79 -12.11 15.52 -5.33
C THR A 79 -11.21 15.05 -4.20
N ALA A 80 -9.91 15.26 -4.34
CA ALA A 80 -8.91 14.69 -3.46
C ALA A 80 -7.92 15.73 -2.95
N VAL A 81 -7.54 15.55 -1.68
CA VAL A 81 -6.30 16.10 -1.11
C VAL A 81 -5.40 14.91 -0.77
N LEU A 82 -4.33 14.73 -1.53
CA LEU A 82 -3.34 13.67 -1.38
C LEU A 82 -2.18 14.16 -0.51
N LYS A 83 -1.88 13.42 0.55
CA LYS A 83 -0.70 13.58 1.39
C LYS A 83 0.10 12.28 1.41
N MET A 84 1.31 12.32 0.86
CA MET A 84 2.25 11.21 0.98
C MET A 84 3.10 11.32 2.23
N SER A 85 3.74 10.23 2.64
CA SER A 85 4.74 10.29 3.69
C SER A 85 5.91 11.22 3.29
N GLU A 86 6.31 12.02 4.25
CA GLU A 86 7.49 12.88 4.28
C GLU A 86 8.80 12.15 3.94
N LEU A 87 8.84 10.81 4.09
CA LEU A 87 10.01 10.01 3.74
C LEU A 87 10.14 9.75 2.23
N SER A 88 9.07 9.95 1.45
CA SER A 88 9.09 9.75 0.00
C SER A 88 8.04 10.61 -0.73
N PRO A 89 8.15 11.95 -0.67
CA PRO A 89 7.11 12.86 -1.16
C PRO A 89 7.11 13.05 -2.68
N LEU A 90 8.30 13.00 -3.31
CA LEU A 90 8.57 13.56 -4.64
C LEU A 90 7.71 12.99 -5.76
N THR A 91 7.42 11.69 -5.72
CA THR A 91 6.65 11.06 -6.80
C THR A 91 5.17 11.48 -6.80
N ALA A 92 4.63 11.95 -5.67
CA ALA A 92 3.28 12.51 -5.65
C ALA A 92 3.21 13.91 -6.24
N ASP A 93 4.26 14.72 -6.09
CA ASP A 93 4.33 16.02 -6.79
C ASP A 93 4.28 15.78 -8.30
N ARG A 94 5.08 14.82 -8.78
CA ARG A 94 5.04 14.41 -10.19
C ARG A 94 3.66 13.91 -10.63
N LEU A 95 2.93 13.21 -9.76
CA LEU A 95 1.55 12.79 -10.07
C LEU A 95 0.61 13.99 -10.22
N GLY A 96 0.76 15.03 -9.39
CA GLY A 96 0.01 16.28 -9.51
C GLY A 96 0.28 17.00 -10.83
N GLU A 97 1.54 17.10 -11.24
CA GLU A 97 1.93 17.65 -12.55
C GLU A 97 1.32 16.86 -13.71
N LEU A 98 1.41 15.53 -13.68
CA LEU A 98 0.83 14.65 -14.69
C LEU A 98 -0.69 14.77 -14.76
N ALA A 99 -1.37 14.99 -13.63
CA ALA A 99 -2.81 15.21 -13.60
C ALA A 99 -3.20 16.52 -14.32
N LEU A 100 -2.43 17.59 -14.11
CA LEU A 100 -2.63 18.85 -14.82
C LEU A 100 -2.36 18.69 -16.33
N GLU A 101 -1.28 18.01 -16.70
CA GLU A 101 -0.94 17.70 -18.10
C GLU A 101 -2.06 16.88 -18.78
N ALA A 102 -2.66 15.94 -18.06
CA ALA A 102 -3.78 15.13 -18.54
C ALA A 102 -5.11 15.90 -18.63
N GLY A 103 -5.17 17.16 -18.20
CA GLY A 103 -6.36 18.00 -18.26
C GLY A 103 -7.34 17.83 -17.09
N ILE A 104 -6.90 17.24 -15.97
CA ILE A 104 -7.71 17.22 -14.74
C ILE A 104 -7.92 18.68 -14.27
N PRO A 105 -9.17 19.12 -14.04
CA PRO A 105 -9.43 20.50 -13.65
C PRO A 105 -8.71 20.89 -12.36
N ALA A 106 -8.22 22.13 -12.30
CA ALA A 106 -7.54 22.66 -11.12
C ALA A 106 -8.43 22.51 -9.86
N GLY A 107 -7.82 22.03 -8.77
CA GLY A 107 -8.52 21.79 -7.50
C GLY A 107 -9.21 20.43 -7.37
N VAL A 108 -9.33 19.63 -8.45
CA VAL A 108 -9.87 18.26 -8.37
C VAL A 108 -8.91 17.32 -7.65
N LEU A 109 -7.61 17.41 -7.95
CA LEU A 109 -6.54 16.75 -7.20
C LEU A 109 -5.59 17.81 -6.66
N ASN A 110 -5.44 17.83 -5.33
CA ASN A 110 -4.50 18.69 -4.63
C ASN A 110 -3.46 17.80 -3.95
N VAL A 111 -2.17 18.09 -4.15
CA VAL A 111 -1.08 17.37 -3.48
C VAL A 111 -0.52 18.28 -2.40
N VAL A 112 -0.47 17.80 -1.16
CA VAL A 112 0.06 18.54 -0.02
C VAL A 112 1.18 17.75 0.65
N GLN A 113 2.29 18.45 0.92
CA GLN A 113 3.44 17.88 1.60
C GLN A 113 3.43 18.26 3.08
N GLY A 114 4.09 17.43 3.90
CA GLY A 114 4.27 17.70 5.32
C GLY A 114 4.28 16.45 6.18
N TYR A 115 4.39 16.67 7.49
CA TYR A 115 4.45 15.59 8.47
C TYR A 115 3.06 15.05 8.82
N GLY A 116 3.02 13.81 9.30
CA GLY A 116 1.77 13.20 9.76
C GLY A 116 1.10 13.98 10.89
N ALA A 117 1.89 14.47 11.86
CA ALA A 117 1.37 15.20 13.03
C ALA A 117 0.83 16.61 12.72
N THR A 118 1.20 17.19 11.56
CA THR A 118 0.77 18.54 11.16
C THR A 118 -0.18 18.45 9.97
N ALA A 119 0.34 18.34 8.76
CA ALA A 119 -0.46 18.29 7.52
C ALA A 119 -1.44 17.10 7.53
N GLY A 120 -1.01 15.93 8.03
CA GLY A 120 -1.86 14.74 8.11
C GLY A 120 -3.03 14.91 9.07
N ASP A 121 -2.77 15.28 10.34
CA ASP A 121 -3.81 15.47 11.37
C ASP A 121 -4.80 16.57 10.98
N ALA A 122 -4.29 17.71 10.51
CA ALA A 122 -5.13 18.82 10.04
C ALA A 122 -6.07 18.37 8.90
N LEU A 123 -5.54 17.62 7.92
CA LEU A 123 -6.31 17.14 6.79
C LEU A 123 -7.41 16.16 7.22
N VAL A 124 -7.10 15.14 8.03
CA VAL A 124 -8.11 14.13 8.38
C VAL A 124 -9.20 14.67 9.32
N ARG A 125 -8.90 15.71 10.10
CA ARG A 125 -9.84 16.37 11.01
C ARG A 125 -10.69 17.44 10.34
N HIS A 126 -10.34 17.86 9.13
CA HIS A 126 -11.03 18.96 8.47
C HIS A 126 -12.53 18.67 8.29
N HIS A 127 -13.38 19.64 8.62
CA HIS A 127 -14.83 19.46 8.62
C HIS A 127 -15.38 19.14 7.21
N ASP A 128 -14.83 19.79 6.18
CA ASP A 128 -15.24 19.57 4.78
C ASP A 128 -14.75 18.26 4.16
N VAL A 129 -13.80 17.54 4.79
CA VAL A 129 -13.39 16.22 4.32
C VAL A 129 -14.48 15.21 4.66
N ARG A 130 -15.02 14.54 3.65
CA ARG A 130 -16.15 13.60 3.79
C ARG A 130 -15.72 12.14 3.90
N ALA A 131 -14.53 11.81 3.40
CA ALA A 131 -13.94 10.49 3.51
C ALA A 131 -12.43 10.53 3.73
N VAL A 132 -11.90 9.55 4.45
CA VAL A 132 -10.47 9.38 4.71
C VAL A 132 -10.03 8.01 4.20
N SER A 133 -9.08 7.98 3.27
CA SER A 133 -8.39 6.76 2.85
C SER A 133 -6.96 6.79 3.39
N PHE A 134 -6.69 6.01 4.42
CA PHE A 134 -5.37 5.95 5.06
C PHE A 134 -4.71 4.59 4.83
N THR A 135 -3.42 4.63 4.52
CA THR A 135 -2.57 3.45 4.49
C THR A 135 -1.35 3.70 5.38
N GLY A 136 -1.07 2.81 6.34
CA GLY A 136 0.05 2.98 7.26
C GLY A 136 -0.04 2.15 8.53
N GLY A 137 0.55 2.66 9.62
CA GLY A 137 0.62 1.94 10.89
C GLY A 137 -0.73 1.83 11.61
N THR A 138 -1.00 0.68 12.23
CA THR A 138 -2.26 0.41 12.96
C THR A 138 -2.52 1.40 14.11
N ALA A 139 -1.48 1.84 14.82
CA ALA A 139 -1.61 2.84 15.88
C ALA A 139 -2.05 4.20 15.31
N THR A 140 -1.46 4.62 14.19
CA THR A 140 -1.84 5.84 13.48
C THR A 140 -3.27 5.77 12.95
N GLY A 141 -3.66 4.64 12.34
CA GLY A 141 -5.03 4.43 11.86
C GLY A 141 -6.07 4.56 12.97
N ARG A 142 -5.80 3.97 14.15
CA ARG A 142 -6.64 4.14 15.35
C ARG A 142 -6.75 5.60 15.79
N ASN A 143 -5.62 6.32 15.83
CA ASN A 143 -5.62 7.74 16.19
C ASN A 143 -6.41 8.60 15.19
N ILE A 144 -6.29 8.32 13.89
CA ILE A 144 -7.06 9.01 12.85
C ILE A 144 -8.56 8.80 13.09
N MET A 145 -9.03 7.57 13.26
CA MET A 145 -10.46 7.30 13.49
C MET A 145 -10.97 7.95 14.78
N LYS A 146 -10.15 7.99 15.83
CA LYS A 146 -10.49 8.68 17.08
C LYS A 146 -10.65 10.18 16.91
N ASN A 147 -9.77 10.82 16.14
CA ASN A 147 -9.69 12.28 16.05
C ASN A 147 -10.55 12.87 14.92
N ALA A 148 -10.78 12.13 13.83
CA ALA A 148 -11.48 12.62 12.64
C ALA A 148 -13.01 12.52 12.73
N GLY A 149 -13.56 11.80 13.72
CA GLY A 149 -15.00 11.75 13.98
C GLY A 149 -15.79 10.90 12.98
N LEU A 150 -17.06 11.24 12.75
CA LEU A 150 -17.94 10.47 11.86
C LEU A 150 -17.71 10.84 10.39
N LYS A 151 -16.87 10.06 9.71
CA LYS A 151 -16.56 10.15 8.28
C LYS A 151 -16.58 8.73 7.67
N LYS A 152 -16.54 8.63 6.33
CA LYS A 152 -16.24 7.33 5.70
C LYS A 152 -14.75 7.03 5.81
N TYR A 153 -14.39 5.79 6.10
CA TYR A 153 -13.02 5.36 6.29
C TYR A 153 -12.67 4.17 5.40
N SER A 154 -11.50 4.24 4.76
CA SER A 154 -10.82 3.11 4.14
C SER A 154 -9.44 3.00 4.78
N MET A 155 -9.17 1.89 5.48
CA MET A 155 -7.99 1.71 6.32
C MET A 155 -7.19 0.49 5.87
N GLU A 156 -6.03 0.73 5.27
CA GLU A 156 -5.08 -0.32 4.89
C GLU A 156 -3.90 -0.30 5.87
N LEU A 157 -3.82 -1.30 6.75
CA LEU A 157 -2.92 -1.28 7.90
C LEU A 157 -1.82 -2.36 7.80
N GLY A 158 -1.01 -2.47 8.85
CA GLY A 158 0.04 -3.50 8.94
C GLY A 158 -0.54 -4.91 9.09
N GLY A 159 0.26 -5.91 8.73
CA GLY A 159 -0.10 -7.33 8.85
C GLY A 159 1.04 -8.19 9.40
N LYS A 160 0.70 -9.44 9.70
CA LYS A 160 1.65 -10.51 10.04
C LYS A 160 1.24 -11.80 9.30
N SER A 161 1.21 -11.70 7.97
CA SER A 161 0.58 -12.69 7.10
C SER A 161 1.25 -14.05 7.17
N PRO A 162 0.48 -15.14 7.31
CA PRO A 162 1.00 -16.49 7.25
C PRO A 162 1.22 -16.96 5.81
N VAL A 163 2.22 -17.82 5.61
CA VAL A 163 2.40 -18.68 4.43
C VAL A 163 2.35 -20.12 4.94
N LEU A 164 1.48 -20.95 4.37
CA LEU A 164 1.27 -22.33 4.80
C LEU A 164 1.79 -23.27 3.71
N ILE A 165 2.71 -24.17 4.06
CA ILE A 165 3.40 -25.06 3.13
C ILE A 165 3.21 -26.50 3.61
N PHE A 166 2.40 -27.25 2.86
CA PHE A 166 2.16 -28.67 3.07
C PHE A 166 3.15 -29.52 2.26
N GLU A 167 3.29 -30.78 2.61
CA GLU A 167 4.25 -31.70 1.98
C GLU A 167 3.91 -32.06 0.52
N ASP A 168 2.64 -31.89 0.14
CA ASP A 168 2.13 -32.06 -1.22
C ASP A 168 2.29 -30.80 -2.10
N ALA A 169 2.86 -29.72 -1.55
CA ALA A 169 3.15 -28.52 -2.30
C ALA A 169 4.32 -28.73 -3.29
N ASP A 170 4.30 -27.97 -4.38
CA ASP A 170 5.50 -27.77 -5.20
C ASP A 170 6.54 -27.00 -4.39
N ILE A 171 7.55 -27.72 -3.88
CA ILE A 171 8.56 -27.18 -2.96
C ILE A 171 9.40 -26.08 -3.61
N GLU A 172 9.70 -26.18 -4.91
CA GLU A 172 10.49 -25.17 -5.62
C GLU A 172 9.71 -23.85 -5.69
N ARG A 173 8.44 -23.92 -6.09
CA ARG A 173 7.57 -22.75 -6.14
C ARG A 173 7.29 -22.18 -4.76
N ALA A 174 7.13 -23.04 -3.75
CA ALA A 174 6.90 -22.62 -2.38
C ALA A 174 8.10 -21.83 -1.81
N LEU A 175 9.34 -22.26 -2.11
CA LEU A 175 10.56 -21.53 -1.75
C LEU A 175 10.60 -20.14 -2.42
N ASP A 176 10.34 -20.07 -3.73
CA ASP A 176 10.36 -18.81 -4.47
C ASP A 176 9.28 -17.84 -3.98
N ALA A 177 8.06 -18.34 -3.71
CA ALA A 177 6.98 -17.56 -3.16
C ALA A 177 7.29 -17.06 -1.75
N ALA A 178 7.83 -17.92 -0.88
CA ALA A 178 8.22 -17.53 0.49
C ALA A 178 9.27 -16.41 0.48
N LEU A 179 10.32 -16.54 -0.34
CA LEU A 179 11.36 -15.52 -0.49
C LEU A 179 10.81 -14.21 -1.04
N PHE A 180 10.03 -14.28 -2.12
CA PHE A 180 9.45 -13.10 -2.74
C PHE A 180 8.54 -12.34 -1.76
N THR A 181 7.67 -13.07 -1.05
CA THR A 181 6.67 -12.45 -0.17
C THR A 181 7.30 -11.80 1.07
N ILE A 182 8.46 -12.26 1.54
CA ILE A 182 9.13 -11.66 2.70
C ILE A 182 10.20 -10.63 2.34
N PHE A 183 10.93 -10.77 1.23
CA PHE A 183 12.06 -9.89 0.89
C PHE A 183 11.74 -8.83 -0.18
N SER A 184 10.66 -8.99 -0.96
CA SER A 184 10.30 -7.96 -1.95
C SER A 184 9.96 -6.63 -1.28
N ILE A 185 10.22 -5.50 -1.96
CA ILE A 185 10.02 -4.15 -1.40
C ILE A 185 10.87 -4.01 -0.11
N ASN A 186 12.08 -4.58 -0.11
CA ASN A 186 13.02 -4.58 1.02
C ASN A 186 12.45 -5.16 2.33
N GLY A 187 11.40 -5.99 2.25
CA GLY A 187 10.65 -6.45 3.42
C GLY A 187 9.71 -5.41 4.04
N GLU A 188 9.66 -4.19 3.48
CA GLU A 188 8.81 -3.08 3.92
C GLU A 188 7.40 -3.19 3.30
N ARG A 189 6.79 -4.38 3.42
CA ARG A 189 5.50 -4.74 2.82
C ARG A 189 4.48 -5.10 3.90
N CYS A 190 3.30 -4.46 3.88
CA CYS A 190 2.22 -4.74 4.85
C CYS A 190 1.69 -6.18 4.76
N THR A 191 1.67 -6.76 3.55
CA THR A 191 1.26 -8.13 3.28
C THR A 191 2.41 -9.13 3.27
N ALA A 192 3.55 -8.81 3.90
CA ALA A 192 4.72 -9.69 3.87
C ALA A 192 4.40 -11.06 4.48
N GLY A 193 4.91 -12.13 3.84
CA GLY A 193 4.81 -13.53 4.27
C GLY A 193 5.67 -13.80 5.51
N SER A 194 5.40 -13.08 6.59
CA SER A 194 6.28 -12.93 7.75
C SER A 194 6.16 -14.03 8.80
N ARG A 195 5.28 -15.01 8.57
CA ARG A 195 5.22 -16.27 9.32
C ARG A 195 5.10 -17.41 8.32
N ILE A 196 6.11 -18.25 8.21
CA ILE A 196 6.12 -19.38 7.28
C ILE A 196 5.89 -20.65 8.10
N PHE A 197 4.71 -21.24 7.95
CA PHE A 197 4.33 -22.50 8.58
C PHE A 197 4.58 -23.63 7.59
N ILE A 198 5.36 -24.62 8.01
CA ILE A 198 5.82 -25.71 7.17
C ILE A 198 5.44 -27.04 7.83
N GLN A 199 4.88 -27.97 7.05
CA GLN A 199 4.54 -29.30 7.55
C GLN A 199 5.81 -30.03 8.03
N GLN A 200 5.68 -30.71 9.17
CA GLN A 200 6.80 -31.27 9.93
C GLN A 200 7.72 -32.20 9.10
N SER A 201 7.16 -32.98 8.19
CA SER A 201 7.89 -33.93 7.32
C SER A 201 8.90 -33.24 6.39
N ILE A 202 8.63 -32.00 5.97
CA ILE A 202 9.49 -31.24 5.04
C ILE A 202 10.23 -30.08 5.72
N TYR A 203 9.96 -29.80 6.99
CA TYR A 203 10.50 -28.64 7.72
C TYR A 203 12.04 -28.52 7.67
N PRO A 204 12.83 -29.56 8.02
CA PRO A 204 14.28 -29.40 8.13
C PRO A 204 14.93 -29.03 6.78
N GLU A 205 14.51 -29.70 5.71
CA GLU A 205 15.05 -29.44 4.37
C GLU A 205 14.56 -28.10 3.82
N PHE A 206 13.29 -27.75 4.04
CA PHE A 206 12.75 -26.47 3.58
C PHE A 206 13.49 -25.29 4.22
N VAL A 207 13.69 -25.30 5.55
CA VAL A 207 14.38 -24.22 6.28
C VAL A 207 15.82 -24.06 5.79
N LYS A 208 16.55 -25.18 5.64
CA LYS A 208 17.91 -25.17 5.10
C LYS A 208 17.97 -24.52 3.73
N ARG A 209 17.14 -24.99 2.78
CA ARG A 209 17.11 -24.46 1.42
C ARG A 209 16.68 -23.00 1.38
N PHE A 210 15.69 -22.62 2.18
CA PHE A 210 15.24 -21.23 2.29
C PHE A 210 16.37 -20.30 2.74
N ALA A 211 17.11 -20.69 3.79
CA ALA A 211 18.25 -19.92 4.29
C ALA A 211 19.36 -19.80 3.24
N GLU A 212 19.69 -20.90 2.54
CA GLU A 212 20.65 -20.87 1.44
C GLU A 212 20.24 -19.92 0.32
N ARG A 213 18.95 -19.88 -0.06
CA ARG A 213 18.46 -18.94 -1.08
C ARG A 213 18.46 -17.49 -0.59
N ALA A 214 18.06 -17.26 0.66
CA ALA A 214 18.06 -15.93 1.26
C ALA A 214 19.48 -15.34 1.29
N ASN A 215 20.49 -16.15 1.63
CA ASN A 215 21.90 -15.74 1.63
C ASN A 215 22.45 -15.37 0.24
N ARG A 216 21.79 -15.81 -0.85
CA ARG A 216 22.17 -15.45 -2.23
C ARG A 216 21.49 -14.17 -2.73
N LEU A 217 20.58 -13.57 -1.95
CA LEU A 217 19.94 -12.32 -2.36
C LEU A 217 20.97 -11.19 -2.40
N ARG A 218 21.10 -10.56 -3.57
CA ARG A 218 22.00 -9.41 -3.74
C ARG A 218 21.41 -8.19 -3.04
N VAL A 219 22.01 -7.82 -1.92
CA VAL A 219 21.78 -6.55 -1.22
C VAL A 219 22.75 -5.51 -1.79
N GLY A 220 22.28 -4.31 -2.12
CA GLY A 220 23.17 -3.31 -2.72
C GLY A 220 22.50 -1.99 -3.07
N ASP A 221 23.19 -1.22 -3.92
CA ASP A 221 22.71 0.06 -4.44
C ASP A 221 21.37 -0.16 -5.17
N PRO A 222 20.28 0.55 -4.80
CA PRO A 222 19.01 0.44 -5.49
C PRO A 222 19.06 0.82 -6.97
N ASN A 223 20.05 1.59 -7.43
CA ASN A 223 20.20 1.96 -8.84
C ASN A 223 20.90 0.88 -9.68
N ASP A 224 21.52 -0.13 -9.06
CA ASP A 224 22.08 -1.27 -9.77
C ASP A 224 20.94 -2.22 -10.21
N PRO A 225 20.76 -2.50 -11.52
CA PRO A 225 19.72 -3.40 -12.02
C PRO A 225 19.77 -4.83 -11.45
N ASN A 226 20.92 -5.24 -10.91
CA ASN A 226 21.12 -6.57 -10.34
C ASN A 226 20.75 -6.64 -8.85
N THR A 227 20.60 -5.51 -8.17
CA THR A 227 20.16 -5.47 -6.77
C THR A 227 18.76 -6.10 -6.65
N ARG A 228 18.58 -6.92 -5.61
CA ARG A 228 17.29 -7.56 -5.28
C ARG A 228 16.67 -6.98 -4.02
N VAL A 229 17.50 -6.53 -3.08
CA VAL A 229 17.09 -5.88 -1.83
C VAL A 229 17.94 -4.62 -1.66
N GLY A 230 17.31 -3.46 -1.52
CA GLY A 230 17.98 -2.21 -1.24
C GLY A 230 17.99 -1.85 0.24
N ALA A 231 18.36 -0.61 0.55
CA ALA A 231 18.31 -0.08 1.92
C ALA A 231 16.87 0.11 2.41
N LEU A 232 16.69 0.03 3.73
CA LEU A 232 15.46 0.47 4.40
C LEU A 232 15.28 1.99 4.29
N ILE A 233 14.05 2.47 4.44
CA ILE A 233 13.68 3.86 4.17
C ILE A 233 14.45 4.90 5.00
N SER A 234 14.79 4.58 6.24
CA SER A 234 15.43 5.50 7.18
C SER A 234 16.21 4.77 8.26
N GLN A 235 17.14 5.50 8.89
CA GLN A 235 17.91 5.02 10.04
C GLN A 235 17.00 4.54 11.18
N GLN A 236 15.96 5.31 11.51
CA GLN A 236 15.00 4.95 12.57
C GLN A 236 14.25 3.65 12.23
N HIS A 237 13.90 3.42 10.96
CA HIS A 237 13.26 2.17 10.56
C HIS A 237 14.24 0.99 10.66
N TRP A 238 15.49 1.19 10.25
CA TRP A 238 16.55 0.20 10.40
C TRP A 238 16.79 -0.18 11.87
N GLU A 239 16.88 0.80 12.77
CA GLU A 239 17.06 0.56 14.21
C GLU A 239 15.92 -0.26 14.81
N LYS A 240 14.69 0.02 14.38
CA LYS A 240 13.50 -0.74 14.78
C LYS A 240 13.56 -2.18 14.30
N VAL A 241 13.90 -2.41 13.03
CA VAL A 241 14.03 -3.77 12.47
C VAL A 241 15.16 -4.53 13.16
N ALA A 242 16.33 -3.92 13.30
CA ALA A 242 17.47 -4.51 14.02
C ALA A 242 17.14 -4.81 15.49
N GLY A 243 16.32 -3.98 16.14
CA GLY A 243 15.80 -4.23 17.48
C GLY A 243 14.96 -5.50 17.56
N TYR A 244 14.07 -5.75 16.60
CA TYR A 244 13.29 -6.99 16.56
C TYR A 244 14.14 -8.24 16.30
N ILE A 245 15.24 -8.11 15.53
CA ILE A 245 16.20 -9.21 15.35
C ILE A 245 16.86 -9.55 16.70
N ARG A 246 17.35 -8.54 17.44
CA ARG A 246 17.92 -8.74 18.77
C ARG A 246 16.94 -9.39 19.74
N LEU A 247 15.71 -8.87 19.78
CA LEU A 247 14.64 -9.43 20.62
C LEU A 247 14.38 -10.90 20.30
N GLY A 248 14.36 -11.29 19.01
CA GLY A 248 14.19 -12.69 18.63
C GLY A 248 15.29 -13.60 19.18
N ILE A 249 16.54 -13.14 19.20
CA ILE A 249 17.67 -13.88 19.79
C ILE A 249 17.52 -13.97 21.32
N GLU A 250 17.16 -12.87 21.98
CA GLU A 250 16.94 -12.81 23.43
C GLU A 250 15.78 -13.71 23.89
N GLU A 251 14.73 -13.84 23.07
CA GLU A 251 13.58 -14.72 23.32
C GLU A 251 13.81 -16.19 22.93
N GLY A 252 15.00 -16.53 22.42
CA GLY A 252 15.41 -17.92 22.16
C GLY A 252 15.02 -18.47 20.78
N ALA A 253 14.80 -17.62 19.78
CA ALA A 253 14.73 -18.08 18.40
C ALA A 253 16.06 -18.73 17.98
N THR A 254 15.98 -19.89 17.33
CA THR A 254 17.10 -20.73 16.89
C THR A 254 17.07 -20.97 15.40
#